data_AF-A0A0D2WQQ6-F1
#
_entry.id   AF-A0A0D2WQQ6-F1
#
_cell.length_a   1.000
_cell.length_b   1.000
_cell.length_c   1.000
_cell.angle_alpha   90.00
_cell.angle_beta   90.00
_cell.angle_gamma   90.00
#
_symmetry.space_group_name_H-M   'P 1'
#
loop_
_entity.id
_entity.type
_entity.pdbx_description
1 polymer ?
#
loop_
_entity_poly.entity_id
_entity_poly.type
_entity_poly.pdbx_seq_one_letter_code
_entity_poly.pdbx_strand_id
1 'polypeptide(L)'
;MEWDSLIHRRIGDAGAQVIAEELKRNATLARLGLIESQIGDAGARAIAEALTVNTTLITLSLEKNPIGDAGTKAIAEALKVNLTLATLLLGENQIGDAGVQAIAETLKVSTTLTRLQLQKNQIGDAGAQAIAAALRVNTSLTELNLGLNQIGDVGAQAIAEALKVNKTLAWLDLGQNLIGDAGAKAIAEGLRENTTVTRLHLDRNRIGYDGAQAIDDARNATKALTYCSIDNQINPLAFSLLPRLATAKDLQTVFHWLVSGPELQDQPAALPALPVELAERIMDEACYWQGVQHTKRSHFHDGTTNGALTVTVPQGIAGNSVRVKAIQVLRDEKHWLDPPYSTNGKTFDLVVRDKGGVVRYECAANATFVDSNLNLVTIRPASHPFIRQLRKGWQVQVLPSKSFGISLIESLYLGAF
;
A
#
# COMPACT_ATOMS: atom_id res chain seq x y z
N MET A 1 16.58 -2.36 -37.47
CA MET A 1 16.45 -3.62 -36.70
C MET A 1 15.12 -3.55 -35.97
N GLU A 2 14.22 -4.47 -36.30
CA GLU A 2 12.84 -4.51 -35.81
C GLU A 2 12.80 -4.81 -34.31
N TRP A 3 12.19 -3.91 -33.54
CA TRP A 3 12.12 -3.94 -32.07
C TRP A 3 11.09 -4.94 -31.51
N ASP A 4 10.33 -5.62 -32.36
CA ASP A 4 9.21 -6.48 -31.94
C ASP A 4 9.63 -7.90 -31.47
N SER A 5 10.90 -8.30 -31.64
CA SER A 5 11.37 -9.65 -31.22
C SER A 5 11.98 -9.72 -29.81
N LEU A 6 12.10 -8.60 -29.08
CA LEU A 6 12.76 -8.55 -27.75
C LEU A 6 11.80 -8.70 -26.56
N ILE A 7 10.49 -8.77 -26.79
CA ILE A 7 9.46 -8.73 -25.73
C ILE A 7 9.53 -9.98 -24.80
N HIS A 8 10.35 -10.99 -25.11
CA HIS A 8 10.50 -12.22 -24.31
C HIS A 8 11.93 -12.50 -23.79
N ARG A 9 12.88 -11.57 -23.94
CA ARG A 9 14.22 -11.70 -23.31
C ARG A 9 14.40 -10.61 -22.26
N ARG A 10 14.35 -11.01 -20.99
CA ARG A 10 14.73 -10.19 -19.82
C ARG A 10 16.09 -9.54 -20.09
N ILE A 11 16.17 -8.21 -20.12
CA ILE A 11 17.40 -7.46 -20.41
C ILE A 11 18.47 -7.79 -19.36
N GLY A 12 18.07 -7.79 -18.08
CA GLY A 12 18.96 -8.03 -16.95
C GLY A 12 20.07 -6.99 -16.80
N ASP A 13 20.93 -7.17 -15.81
CA ASP A 13 22.06 -6.24 -15.58
C ASP A 13 23.05 -6.21 -16.74
N ALA A 14 23.32 -7.36 -17.36
CA ALA A 14 24.22 -7.45 -18.50
C ALA A 14 23.69 -6.69 -19.72
N GLY A 15 22.38 -6.80 -20.00
CA GLY A 15 21.76 -6.01 -21.07
C GLY A 15 21.75 -4.52 -20.75
N ALA A 16 21.51 -4.15 -19.48
CA ALA A 16 21.57 -2.76 -19.04
C ALA A 16 22.98 -2.16 -19.20
N GLN A 17 24.04 -2.95 -18.98
CA GLN A 17 25.41 -2.54 -19.25
C GLN A 17 25.65 -2.24 -20.73
N VAL A 18 25.18 -3.10 -21.63
CA VAL A 18 25.30 -2.86 -23.08
C VAL A 18 24.54 -1.59 -23.48
N ILE A 19 23.31 -1.42 -22.96
CA ILE A 19 22.52 -0.20 -23.21
C ILE A 19 23.21 1.04 -22.67
N ALA A 20 23.84 0.96 -21.50
CA ALA A 20 24.60 2.05 -20.91
C ALA A 20 25.78 2.48 -21.82
N GLU A 21 26.55 1.53 -22.35
CA GLU A 21 27.65 1.84 -23.28
C GLU A 21 27.16 2.53 -24.56
N GLU A 22 26.03 2.10 -25.11
CA GLU A 22 25.41 2.77 -26.25
C GLU A 22 24.89 4.17 -25.87
N LEU A 23 24.30 4.32 -24.69
CA LEU A 23 23.77 5.59 -24.19
C LEU A 23 24.88 6.64 -24.00
N LYS A 24 26.09 6.23 -23.60
CA LYS A 24 27.27 7.12 -23.50
C LYS A 24 27.62 7.78 -24.84
N ARG A 25 27.36 7.10 -25.96
CA ARG A 25 27.69 7.57 -27.33
C ARG A 25 26.49 8.17 -28.05
N ASN A 26 25.28 7.90 -27.55
CA ASN A 26 24.06 8.34 -28.17
C ASN A 26 23.80 9.83 -27.89
N ALA A 27 23.75 10.63 -28.95
CA ALA A 27 23.52 12.07 -28.88
C ALA A 27 22.13 12.49 -29.41
N THR A 28 21.17 11.57 -29.47
CA THR A 28 19.84 11.85 -30.04
C THR A 28 18.68 11.32 -29.19
N LEU A 29 18.92 10.30 -28.38
CA LEU A 29 17.88 9.63 -27.61
C LEU A 29 17.45 10.54 -26.46
N ALA A 30 16.20 10.98 -26.50
CA ALA A 30 15.60 11.82 -25.48
C ALA A 30 14.82 11.01 -24.42
N ARG A 31 14.41 9.79 -24.74
CA ARG A 31 13.56 8.95 -23.87
C ARG A 31 14.02 7.50 -23.89
N LEU A 32 14.19 6.91 -22.72
CA LEU A 32 14.57 5.51 -22.54
C LEU A 32 13.64 4.87 -21.51
N GLY A 33 12.99 3.77 -21.88
CA GLY A 33 12.17 2.97 -20.99
C GLY A 33 12.70 1.55 -20.89
N LEU A 34 13.04 1.12 -19.68
CA LEU A 34 13.51 -0.23 -19.35
C LEU A 34 12.60 -0.84 -18.27
N ILE A 35 11.29 -0.78 -18.52
CA ILE A 35 10.27 -1.25 -17.59
C ILE A 35 10.30 -2.78 -17.54
N GLU A 36 10.14 -3.38 -16.36
CA GLU A 36 10.01 -4.85 -16.19
C GLU A 36 11.15 -5.64 -16.85
N SER A 37 12.37 -5.10 -16.74
CA SER A 37 13.55 -5.56 -17.48
C SER A 37 14.50 -6.42 -16.64
N GLN A 38 14.15 -6.68 -15.37
CA GLN A 38 14.96 -7.40 -14.38
C GLN A 38 16.33 -6.77 -14.13
N ILE A 39 16.39 -5.44 -14.16
CA ILE A 39 17.58 -4.66 -13.86
C ILE A 39 17.72 -4.54 -12.34
N GLY A 40 18.78 -5.09 -11.78
CA GLY A 40 19.14 -4.90 -10.38
C GLY A 40 20.06 -3.69 -10.18
N ASP A 41 20.67 -3.60 -9.00
CA ASP A 41 21.57 -2.51 -8.64
C ASP A 41 22.79 -2.39 -9.56
N ALA A 42 23.29 -3.51 -10.10
CA ALA A 42 24.46 -3.50 -10.98
C ALA A 42 24.13 -2.88 -12.35
N GLY A 43 22.98 -3.20 -12.94
CA GLY A 43 22.52 -2.58 -14.17
C GLY A 43 22.12 -1.12 -13.97
N ALA A 44 21.45 -0.80 -12.85
CA ALA A 44 21.14 0.59 -12.48
C ALA A 44 22.42 1.46 -12.36
N ARG A 45 23.49 0.91 -11.77
CA ARG A 45 24.80 1.56 -11.69
C ARG A 45 25.41 1.80 -13.07
N ALA A 46 25.32 0.84 -14.00
CA ALA A 46 25.81 1.04 -15.35
C ALA A 46 25.05 2.16 -16.08
N ILE A 47 23.71 2.19 -15.95
CA ILE A 47 22.90 3.27 -16.49
C ILE A 47 23.28 4.62 -15.85
N ALA A 48 23.51 4.65 -14.54
CA ALA A 48 23.96 5.86 -13.84
C ALA A 48 25.30 6.38 -14.37
N GLU A 49 26.27 5.50 -14.62
CA GLU A 49 27.56 5.88 -15.24
C GLU A 49 27.33 6.52 -16.61
N ALA A 50 26.40 6.00 -17.41
CA ALA A 50 26.07 6.60 -18.71
C ALA A 50 25.39 7.97 -18.58
N LEU A 51 24.55 8.19 -17.57
CA LEU A 51 23.91 9.49 -17.30
C LEU A 51 24.92 10.58 -16.95
N THR A 52 26.10 10.25 -16.42
CA THR A 52 27.11 11.27 -16.11
C THR A 52 27.68 11.96 -17.35
N VAL A 53 27.62 11.30 -18.51
CA VAL A 53 28.14 11.83 -19.78
C VAL A 53 27.06 12.07 -20.82
N ASN A 54 25.91 11.41 -20.72
CA ASN A 54 24.82 11.61 -21.66
C ASN A 54 24.12 12.96 -21.39
N THR A 55 24.08 13.81 -22.41
CA THR A 55 23.50 15.16 -22.34
C THR A 55 22.23 15.30 -23.18
N THR A 56 21.57 14.21 -23.54
CA THR A 56 20.39 14.26 -24.42
C THR A 56 19.17 13.60 -23.83
N LEU A 57 19.36 12.67 -22.90
CA LEU A 57 18.27 11.97 -22.26
C LEU A 57 17.51 12.92 -21.33
N ILE A 58 16.21 13.03 -21.58
CA ILE A 58 15.26 13.87 -20.85
C ILE A 58 14.37 13.00 -19.95
N THR A 59 14.04 11.79 -20.40
CA THR A 59 13.16 10.86 -19.68
C THR A 59 13.81 9.49 -19.54
N LEU A 60 13.89 9.01 -18.30
CA LEU A 60 14.31 7.65 -17.97
C LEU A 60 13.24 6.95 -17.15
N SER A 61 12.77 5.80 -17.62
CA SER A 61 11.92 4.89 -16.85
C SER A 61 12.65 3.59 -16.56
N LEU A 62 12.74 3.26 -15.28
CA LEU A 62 13.27 2.01 -14.72
C LEU A 62 12.21 1.33 -13.84
N GLU A 63 10.93 1.55 -14.12
CA GLU A 63 9.83 1.00 -13.31
C GLU A 63 9.81 -0.53 -13.33
N LYS A 64 9.27 -1.15 -12.27
CA LYS A 64 9.09 -2.62 -12.17
C LYS A 64 10.39 -3.41 -12.29
N ASN A 65 11.46 -2.93 -11.68
CA ASN A 65 12.74 -3.63 -11.63
C ASN A 65 13.13 -3.96 -10.18
N PRO A 66 14.04 -4.92 -9.95
CA PRO A 66 14.57 -5.19 -8.62
C PRO A 66 15.71 -4.23 -8.22
N ILE A 67 15.55 -2.92 -8.45
CA ILE A 67 16.54 -1.90 -8.03
C ILE A 67 16.34 -1.58 -6.55
N GLY A 68 17.39 -1.70 -5.76
CA GLY A 68 17.41 -1.36 -4.34
C GLY A 68 18.07 -0.01 -4.05
N ASP A 69 18.45 0.18 -2.80
CA ASP A 69 19.08 1.42 -2.34
C ASP A 69 20.44 1.70 -3.01
N ALA A 70 21.22 0.67 -3.28
CA ALA A 70 22.56 0.83 -3.87
C ALA A 70 22.49 1.31 -5.33
N GLY A 71 21.61 0.73 -6.14
CA GLY A 71 21.37 1.18 -7.51
C GLY A 71 20.76 2.58 -7.55
N THR A 72 19.81 2.86 -6.67
CA THR A 72 19.19 4.19 -6.54
C THR A 72 20.21 5.25 -6.16
N LYS A 73 21.11 4.94 -5.22
CA LYS A 73 22.21 5.84 -4.85
C LYS A 73 23.13 6.15 -6.03
N ALA A 74 23.45 5.15 -6.86
CA ALA A 74 24.25 5.39 -8.06
C ALA A 74 23.56 6.34 -9.03
N ILE A 75 22.25 6.14 -9.29
CA ILE A 75 21.44 7.05 -10.12
C ILE A 75 21.42 8.46 -9.53
N ALA A 76 21.22 8.58 -8.21
CA ALA A 76 21.20 9.86 -7.52
C ALA A 76 22.52 10.64 -7.69
N GLU A 77 23.67 9.99 -7.48
CA GLU A 77 24.98 10.64 -7.68
C GLU A 77 25.18 11.10 -9.13
N ALA A 78 24.73 10.32 -10.12
CA ALA A 78 24.81 10.74 -11.52
C ALA A 78 23.93 11.97 -11.82
N LEU A 79 22.76 12.07 -11.18
CA LEU A 79 21.85 13.19 -11.35
C LEU A 79 22.33 14.50 -10.72
N LYS A 80 23.32 14.48 -9.82
CA LYS A 80 23.94 15.72 -9.32
C LYS A 80 24.73 16.46 -10.41
N VAL A 81 25.20 15.73 -11.43
CA VAL A 81 25.99 16.28 -12.55
C VAL A 81 25.23 16.26 -13.87
N ASN A 82 24.21 15.40 -14.02
CA ASN A 82 23.37 15.38 -15.21
C ASN A 82 22.43 16.59 -15.22
N LEU A 83 22.56 17.44 -16.24
CA LEU A 83 21.78 18.67 -16.38
C LEU A 83 20.67 18.57 -17.44
N THR A 84 20.30 17.37 -17.88
CA THR A 84 19.30 17.19 -18.95
C THR A 84 18.09 16.37 -18.53
N LEU A 85 18.25 15.44 -17.60
CA LEU A 85 17.15 14.58 -17.18
C LEU A 85 16.08 15.41 -16.44
N ALA A 86 14.88 15.42 -17.00
CA ALA A 86 13.72 16.13 -16.47
C ALA A 86 12.68 15.18 -15.86
N THR A 87 12.68 13.91 -16.27
CA THR A 87 11.73 12.91 -15.77
C THR A 87 12.43 11.61 -15.41
N LEU A 88 12.28 11.19 -14.16
CA LEU A 88 12.78 9.93 -13.65
C LEU A 88 11.63 9.10 -13.05
N LEU A 89 11.42 7.90 -13.59
CA LEU A 89 10.40 6.97 -13.12
C LEU A 89 11.08 5.74 -12.49
N LEU A 90 10.91 5.60 -11.18
CA LEU A 90 11.48 4.53 -10.33
C LEU A 90 10.39 3.77 -9.56
N GLY A 91 9.13 3.84 -10.01
CA GLY A 91 8.02 3.13 -9.39
C GLY A 91 8.17 1.62 -9.43
N GLU A 92 7.56 0.92 -8.48
CA GLU A 92 7.57 -0.55 -8.38
C GLU A 92 8.98 -1.16 -8.30
N ASN A 93 9.87 -0.60 -7.48
CA ASN A 93 11.22 -1.10 -7.21
C ASN A 93 11.36 -1.54 -5.73
N GLN A 94 12.58 -1.78 -5.25
CA GLN A 94 12.89 -2.18 -3.87
C GLN A 94 13.61 -1.05 -3.11
N ILE A 95 13.23 0.20 -3.37
CA ILE A 95 13.88 1.39 -2.81
C ILE A 95 13.35 1.64 -1.39
N GLY A 96 14.25 1.66 -0.41
CA GLY A 96 13.96 2.02 0.97
C GLY A 96 14.33 3.47 1.30
N ASP A 97 14.33 3.78 2.59
CA ASP A 97 14.63 5.12 3.10
C ASP A 97 16.05 5.59 2.73
N ALA A 98 17.03 4.68 2.72
CA ALA A 98 18.41 5.04 2.38
C ALA A 98 18.58 5.40 0.89
N GLY A 99 17.91 4.69 -0.01
CA GLY A 99 17.91 5.00 -1.43
C GLY A 99 17.24 6.34 -1.73
N VAL A 100 16.07 6.59 -1.14
CA VAL A 100 15.37 7.88 -1.34
C VAL A 100 16.08 9.05 -0.67
N GLN A 101 16.81 8.83 0.43
CA GLN A 101 17.68 9.87 1.02
C GLN A 101 18.74 10.35 0.03
N ALA A 102 19.33 9.46 -0.78
CA ALA A 102 20.27 9.87 -1.83
C ALA A 102 19.60 10.71 -2.92
N ILE A 103 18.37 10.35 -3.32
CA ILE A 103 17.55 11.15 -4.24
C ILE A 103 17.23 12.52 -3.62
N ALA A 104 16.91 12.58 -2.34
CA ALA A 104 16.65 13.84 -1.64
C ALA A 104 17.86 14.78 -1.63
N GLU A 105 19.07 14.28 -1.35
CA GLU A 105 20.30 15.09 -1.46
C GLU A 105 20.54 15.60 -2.89
N THR A 106 20.14 14.82 -3.89
CA THR A 106 20.22 15.22 -5.30
C THR A 106 19.20 16.30 -5.64
N LEU A 107 17.96 16.18 -5.14
CA LEU A 107 16.91 17.19 -5.35
C LEU A 107 17.29 18.57 -4.80
N LYS A 108 18.14 18.64 -3.76
CA LYS A 108 18.63 19.93 -3.24
C LYS A 108 19.50 20.70 -4.24
N VAL A 109 20.15 20.01 -5.19
CA VAL A 109 21.07 20.61 -6.16
C VAL A 109 20.58 20.53 -7.61
N SER A 110 19.71 19.57 -7.92
CA SER A 110 19.15 19.36 -9.26
C SER A 110 18.18 20.47 -9.65
N THR A 111 18.48 21.16 -10.75
CA THR A 111 17.65 22.23 -11.31
C THR A 111 16.81 21.78 -12.50
N THR A 112 17.00 20.55 -12.99
CA THR A 112 16.37 20.07 -14.24
C THR A 112 15.25 19.06 -14.01
N LEU A 113 15.32 18.28 -12.92
CA LEU A 113 14.33 17.25 -12.63
C LEU A 113 12.98 17.87 -12.23
N THR A 114 11.97 17.73 -13.09
CA THR A 114 10.63 18.28 -12.88
C THR A 114 9.60 17.23 -12.46
N ARG A 115 9.80 15.97 -12.87
CA ARG A 115 8.93 14.83 -12.53
C ARG A 115 9.72 13.68 -11.92
N LEU A 116 9.30 13.26 -10.73
CA LEU A 116 9.85 12.13 -10.01
C LEU A 116 8.74 11.17 -9.59
N GLN A 117 8.85 9.90 -10.00
CA GLN A 117 7.90 8.85 -9.64
C GLN A 117 8.59 7.77 -8.79
N LEU A 118 8.12 7.60 -7.56
CA LEU A 118 8.66 6.67 -6.56
C LEU A 118 7.56 5.76 -5.98
N GLN A 119 6.41 5.64 -6.65
CA GLN A 119 5.30 4.84 -6.15
C GLN A 119 5.66 3.36 -5.96
N LYS A 120 5.00 2.68 -5.02
CA LYS A 120 5.17 1.22 -4.81
C LYS A 120 6.63 0.83 -4.53
N ASN A 121 7.24 1.54 -3.59
CA ASN A 121 8.56 1.24 -3.03
C ASN A 121 8.41 0.96 -1.51
N GLN A 122 9.51 0.99 -0.77
CA GLN A 122 9.56 0.71 0.68
C GLN A 122 9.93 1.97 1.46
N ILE A 123 9.42 3.12 1.02
CA ILE A 123 9.71 4.43 1.64
C ILE A 123 8.82 4.62 2.86
N GLY A 124 9.42 4.85 4.02
CA GLY A 124 8.74 5.16 5.27
C GLY A 124 8.81 6.65 5.62
N ASP A 125 8.54 6.94 6.90
CA ASP A 125 8.57 8.32 7.41
C ASP A 125 9.95 8.97 7.30
N ALA A 126 11.03 8.22 7.50
CA ALA A 126 12.39 8.75 7.40
C ALA A 126 12.74 9.18 5.97
N GLY A 127 12.36 8.40 4.97
CA GLY A 127 12.52 8.76 3.56
C GLY A 127 11.64 9.95 3.17
N ALA A 128 10.39 10.01 3.65
CA ALA A 128 9.50 11.16 3.44
C ALA A 128 10.06 12.46 4.06
N GLN A 129 10.65 12.38 5.26
CA GLN A 129 11.35 13.51 5.89
C GLN A 129 12.53 14.01 5.06
N ALA A 130 13.32 13.10 4.48
CA ALA A 130 14.42 13.48 3.59
C ALA A 130 13.90 14.21 2.34
N ILE A 131 12.86 13.68 1.69
CA ILE A 131 12.21 14.35 0.55
C ILE A 131 11.66 15.72 0.94
N ALA A 132 10.98 15.84 2.09
CA ALA A 132 10.48 17.10 2.60
C ALA A 132 11.61 18.13 2.79
N ALA A 133 12.73 17.73 3.39
CA ALA A 133 13.89 18.62 3.55
C ALA A 133 14.43 19.11 2.20
N ALA A 134 14.41 18.27 1.16
CA ALA A 134 14.80 18.66 -0.19
C ALA A 134 13.79 19.61 -0.85
N LEU A 135 12.49 19.35 -0.71
CA LEU A 135 11.41 20.19 -1.26
C LEU A 135 11.46 21.63 -0.73
N ARG A 136 11.95 21.85 0.49
CA ARG A 136 12.10 23.21 1.06
C ARG A 136 13.02 24.12 0.26
N VAL A 137 13.99 23.54 -0.46
CA VAL A 137 15.00 24.29 -1.23
C VAL A 137 14.93 24.02 -2.73
N ASN A 138 14.31 22.90 -3.14
CA ASN A 138 14.15 22.57 -4.53
C ASN A 138 13.15 23.52 -5.22
N THR A 139 13.52 23.99 -6.41
CA THR A 139 12.73 24.94 -7.22
C THR A 139 12.41 24.42 -8.62
N SER A 140 12.66 23.15 -8.89
CA SER A 140 12.51 22.54 -10.22
C SER A 140 11.41 21.49 -10.27
N LEU A 141 11.19 20.75 -9.18
CA LEU A 141 10.24 19.66 -9.11
C LEU A 141 8.81 20.19 -9.08
N THR A 142 8.01 19.78 -10.05
CA THR A 142 6.59 20.13 -10.21
C THR A 142 5.68 18.93 -9.95
N GLU A 143 6.20 17.71 -10.09
CA GLU A 143 5.44 16.46 -9.97
C GLU A 143 6.18 15.43 -9.13
N LEU A 144 5.55 14.98 -8.04
CA LEU A 144 6.10 13.98 -7.14
C LEU A 144 5.06 12.90 -6.84
N ASN A 145 5.39 11.65 -7.15
CA ASN A 145 4.59 10.48 -6.77
C ASN A 145 5.28 9.68 -5.66
N LEU A 146 4.67 9.64 -4.49
CA LEU A 146 5.06 8.84 -3.32
C LEU A 146 3.97 7.83 -2.94
N GLY A 147 3.00 7.57 -3.81
CA GLY A 147 1.90 6.65 -3.51
C GLY A 147 2.35 5.20 -3.30
N LEU A 148 1.52 4.35 -2.70
CA LEU A 148 1.84 2.93 -2.48
C LEU A 148 3.15 2.73 -1.67
N ASN A 149 3.44 3.57 -0.68
CA ASN A 149 4.60 3.45 0.21
C ASN A 149 4.14 3.22 1.67
N GLN A 150 5.03 3.39 2.63
CA GLN A 150 4.80 3.16 4.07
C GLN A 150 4.83 4.47 4.87
N ILE A 151 4.44 5.59 4.24
CA ILE A 151 4.48 6.93 4.85
C ILE A 151 3.33 7.07 5.85
N GLY A 152 3.63 7.38 7.10
CA GLY A 152 2.68 7.66 8.17
C GLY A 152 2.49 9.16 8.42
N ASP A 153 1.91 9.48 9.58
CA ASP A 153 1.63 10.86 9.99
C ASP A 153 2.90 11.70 10.14
N VAL A 154 4.00 11.11 10.59
CA VAL A 154 5.27 11.81 10.79
C VAL A 154 5.87 12.26 9.46
N GLY A 155 5.87 11.39 8.45
CA GLY A 155 6.31 11.73 7.10
C GLY A 155 5.38 12.74 6.43
N ALA A 156 4.06 12.57 6.58
CA ALA A 156 3.06 13.51 6.06
C ALA A 156 3.22 14.92 6.67
N GLN A 157 3.46 15.01 7.98
CA GLN A 157 3.71 16.28 8.66
C GLN A 157 4.97 16.97 8.13
N ALA A 158 6.05 16.22 7.89
CA ALA A 158 7.27 16.78 7.32
C ALA A 158 7.02 17.35 5.90
N ILE A 159 6.30 16.60 5.06
CA ILE A 159 5.91 17.07 3.72
C ILE A 159 5.05 18.33 3.82
N ALA A 160 4.09 18.38 4.74
CA ALA A 160 3.24 19.55 4.94
C ALA A 160 4.04 20.81 5.31
N GLU A 161 5.01 20.69 6.22
CA GLU A 161 5.92 21.80 6.55
C GLU A 161 6.76 22.25 5.35
N ALA A 162 7.15 21.31 4.48
CA ALA A 162 7.83 21.66 3.24
C ALA A 162 6.91 22.40 2.26
N LEU A 163 5.63 22.04 2.17
CA LEU A 163 4.67 22.70 1.29
C LEU A 163 4.41 24.17 1.66
N LYS A 164 4.51 24.53 2.95
CA LYS A 164 4.39 25.94 3.38
C LYS A 164 5.39 26.85 2.66
N VAL A 165 6.59 26.36 2.41
CA VAL A 165 7.69 27.13 1.79
C VAL A 165 7.90 26.81 0.31
N ASN A 166 7.66 25.57 -0.13
CA ASN A 166 7.83 25.20 -1.53
C ASN A 166 6.76 25.88 -2.40
N LYS A 167 7.18 26.51 -3.50
CA LYS A 167 6.29 27.23 -4.44
C LYS A 167 6.43 26.70 -5.88
N THR A 168 6.78 25.44 -6.04
CA THR A 168 7.01 24.84 -7.38
C THR A 168 6.24 23.55 -7.59
N LEU A 169 6.05 22.77 -6.53
CA LEU A 169 5.32 21.51 -6.60
C LEU A 169 3.85 21.80 -6.91
N ALA A 170 3.35 21.15 -7.97
CA ALA A 170 2.00 21.32 -8.50
C ALA A 170 1.14 20.07 -8.36
N TRP A 171 1.77 18.88 -8.43
CA TRP A 171 1.13 17.59 -8.21
C TRP A 171 1.89 16.78 -7.18
N LEU A 172 1.15 16.30 -6.18
CA LEU A 172 1.64 15.44 -5.12
C LEU A 172 0.71 14.24 -4.99
N ASP A 173 1.26 13.04 -5.13
CA ASP A 173 0.54 11.79 -4.85
C ASP A 173 1.08 11.13 -3.59
N LEU A 174 0.20 11.03 -2.58
CA LEU A 174 0.42 10.36 -1.31
C LEU A 174 -0.62 9.24 -1.11
N GLY A 175 -1.31 8.80 -2.15
CA GLY A 175 -2.31 7.76 -2.06
C GLY A 175 -1.71 6.41 -1.64
N GLN A 176 -2.50 5.51 -1.07
CA GLN A 176 -2.05 4.16 -0.69
C GLN A 176 -0.85 4.17 0.28
N ASN A 177 -0.87 5.07 1.26
CA ASN A 177 0.10 5.15 2.35
C ASN A 177 -0.59 4.85 3.69
N LEU A 178 0.05 5.23 4.79
CA LEU A 178 -0.39 5.00 6.15
C LEU A 178 -0.81 6.31 6.85
N ILE A 179 -1.25 7.33 6.11
CA ILE A 179 -1.55 8.66 6.68
C ILE A 179 -2.89 8.64 7.43
N GLY A 180 -2.89 9.03 8.70
CA GLY A 180 -4.08 9.21 9.52
C GLY A 180 -4.58 10.65 9.59
N ASP A 181 -5.48 10.92 10.54
CA ASP A 181 -6.04 12.25 10.78
C ASP A 181 -4.98 13.29 11.12
N ALA A 182 -3.94 12.91 11.88
CA ALA A 182 -2.89 13.84 12.28
C ALA A 182 -2.08 14.31 11.06
N GLY A 183 -1.67 13.39 10.19
CA GLY A 183 -0.97 13.72 8.94
C GLY A 183 -1.87 14.49 7.97
N ALA A 184 -3.14 14.12 7.84
CA ALA A 184 -4.09 14.86 7.00
C ALA A 184 -4.32 16.30 7.49
N LYS A 185 -4.47 16.51 8.80
CA LYS A 185 -4.57 17.85 9.41
C LYS A 185 -3.32 18.68 9.15
N ALA A 186 -2.13 18.09 9.29
CA ALA A 186 -0.88 18.76 8.95
C ALA A 186 -0.84 19.16 7.46
N ILE A 187 -1.18 18.25 6.55
CA ILE A 187 -1.26 18.55 5.11
C ILE A 187 -2.25 19.69 4.84
N ALA A 188 -3.43 19.68 5.49
CA ALA A 188 -4.39 20.76 5.39
C ALA A 188 -3.83 22.12 5.84
N GLU A 189 -3.06 22.16 6.93
CA GLU A 189 -2.35 23.38 7.35
C GLU A 189 -1.31 23.83 6.31
N GLY A 190 -0.50 22.92 5.79
CA GLY A 190 0.47 23.23 4.75
C GLY A 190 -0.18 23.76 3.47
N LEU A 191 -1.32 23.19 3.07
CA LEU A 191 -2.11 23.65 1.93
C LEU A 191 -2.66 25.06 2.12
N ARG A 192 -3.07 25.46 3.33
CA ARG A 192 -3.57 26.82 3.59
C ARG A 192 -2.55 27.91 3.24
N GLU A 193 -1.26 27.59 3.32
CA GLU A 193 -0.15 28.49 2.97
C GLU A 193 0.44 28.23 1.58
N ASN A 194 0.04 27.14 0.93
CA ASN A 194 0.51 26.73 -0.39
C ASN A 194 -0.52 27.04 -1.48
N THR A 195 -0.07 27.75 -2.51
CA THR A 195 -0.92 28.12 -3.65
C THR A 195 -0.53 27.43 -4.96
N THR A 196 0.45 26.52 -4.93
CA THR A 196 1.04 25.92 -6.13
C THR A 196 0.57 24.49 -6.35
N VAL A 197 0.30 23.74 -5.28
CA VAL A 197 -0.27 22.39 -5.35
C VAL A 197 -1.72 22.49 -5.84
N THR A 198 -1.93 22.06 -7.07
CA THR A 198 -3.25 22.05 -7.73
C THR A 198 -3.89 20.68 -7.74
N ARG A 199 -3.10 19.63 -7.53
CA ARG A 199 -3.55 18.24 -7.56
C ARG A 199 -2.93 17.45 -6.41
N LEU A 200 -3.76 16.89 -5.54
CA LEU A 200 -3.34 16.09 -4.39
C LEU A 200 -4.09 14.75 -4.37
N HIS A 201 -3.36 13.65 -4.26
CA HIS A 201 -3.95 12.33 -4.01
C HIS A 201 -3.65 11.88 -2.58
N LEU A 202 -4.70 11.52 -1.86
CA LEU A 202 -4.68 10.98 -0.50
C LEU A 202 -5.58 9.74 -0.39
N ASP A 203 -6.03 9.17 -1.51
CA ASP A 203 -6.88 7.98 -1.50
C ASP A 203 -6.18 6.80 -0.81
N ARG A 204 -6.93 5.88 -0.22
CA ARG A 204 -6.39 4.63 0.34
C ARG A 204 -5.34 4.83 1.42
N ASN A 205 -5.53 5.82 2.29
CA ASN A 205 -4.74 6.02 3.51
C ASN A 205 -5.50 5.49 4.74
N ARG A 206 -5.37 6.15 5.90
CA ARG A 206 -6.07 5.90 7.18
C ARG A 206 -6.80 7.17 7.65
N ILE A 207 -7.21 8.03 6.72
CA ILE A 207 -7.75 9.35 7.08
C ILE A 207 -9.18 9.20 7.58
N GLY A 208 -9.40 9.71 8.79
CA GLY A 208 -10.67 9.80 9.50
C GLY A 208 -11.53 10.98 9.05
N TYR A 209 -12.75 11.07 9.61
CA TYR A 209 -13.66 12.21 9.42
C TYR A 209 -12.96 13.56 9.63
N ASP A 210 -12.28 13.71 10.76
CA ASP A 210 -11.63 14.96 11.13
C ASP A 210 -10.54 15.40 10.14
N GLY A 211 -9.71 14.45 9.68
CA GLY A 211 -8.64 14.71 8.73
C GLY A 211 -9.18 15.09 7.36
N ALA A 212 -10.23 14.41 6.88
CA ALA A 212 -10.84 14.78 5.61
C ALA A 212 -11.55 16.12 5.68
N GLN A 213 -12.27 16.42 6.77
CA GLN A 213 -12.87 17.73 6.98
C GLN A 213 -11.81 18.83 6.95
N ALA A 214 -10.65 18.60 7.58
CA ALA A 214 -9.54 19.56 7.54
C ALA A 214 -9.04 19.80 6.11
N ILE A 215 -8.91 18.75 5.29
CA ILE A 215 -8.51 18.85 3.88
C ILE A 215 -9.55 19.59 3.05
N ASP A 216 -10.84 19.30 3.23
CA ASP A 216 -11.93 19.97 2.53
C ASP A 216 -12.01 21.46 2.90
N ASP A 217 -11.85 21.79 4.18
CA ASP A 217 -11.77 23.18 4.66
C ASP A 217 -10.59 23.91 4.02
N ALA A 218 -9.41 23.27 3.97
CA ALA A 218 -8.22 23.84 3.34
C ALA A 218 -8.41 24.03 1.82
N ARG A 219 -9.02 23.06 1.13
CA ARG A 219 -9.36 23.16 -0.30
C ARG A 219 -10.29 24.34 -0.58
N ASN A 220 -11.33 24.49 0.23
CA ASN A 220 -12.30 25.57 0.11
C ASN A 220 -11.69 26.95 0.38
N ALA A 221 -10.73 27.02 1.32
CA ALA A 221 -10.05 28.27 1.66
C ALA A 221 -9.05 28.73 0.57
N THR A 222 -8.27 27.82 -0.01
CA THR A 222 -7.16 28.19 -0.91
C THR A 222 -7.59 28.37 -2.35
N LYS A 223 -8.60 27.61 -2.81
CA LYS A 223 -9.02 27.49 -4.23
C LYS A 223 -7.92 27.11 -5.23
N ALA A 224 -6.67 26.95 -4.77
CA ALA A 224 -5.53 26.50 -5.57
C ALA A 224 -5.66 25.01 -5.88
N LEU A 225 -6.16 24.23 -4.92
CA LEU A 225 -6.33 22.79 -5.07
C LEU A 225 -7.55 22.46 -5.94
N THR A 226 -7.31 22.32 -7.24
CA THR A 226 -8.33 22.00 -8.26
C THR A 226 -8.79 20.54 -8.24
N TYR A 227 -7.93 19.63 -7.78
CA TYR A 227 -8.23 18.21 -7.69
C TYR A 227 -7.70 17.63 -6.38
N CYS A 228 -8.57 16.99 -5.62
CA CYS A 228 -8.20 16.27 -4.40
C CYS A 228 -8.94 14.93 -4.38
N SER A 229 -8.21 13.83 -4.32
CA SER A 229 -8.79 12.50 -4.09
C SER A 229 -8.52 12.07 -2.65
N ILE A 230 -9.57 11.73 -1.91
CA ILE A 230 -9.49 11.29 -0.50
C ILE A 230 -10.36 10.04 -0.26
N ASP A 231 -10.56 9.23 -1.29
CA ASP A 231 -11.44 8.07 -1.21
C ASP A 231 -10.79 6.80 -0.63
N ASN A 232 -11.61 5.90 -0.12
CA ASN A 232 -11.24 4.53 0.29
C ASN A 232 -10.21 4.47 1.44
N GLN A 233 -10.44 5.21 2.53
CA GLN A 233 -9.48 5.42 3.63
C GLN A 233 -9.31 4.23 4.58
N ILE A 234 -9.75 3.03 4.20
CA ILE A 234 -9.37 1.83 4.93
C ILE A 234 -7.99 1.40 4.44
N ASN A 235 -7.07 1.26 5.39
CA ASN A 235 -5.79 0.64 5.11
C ASN A 235 -5.99 -0.84 4.70
N PRO A 236 -5.44 -1.30 3.56
CA PRO A 236 -5.44 -2.72 3.18
C PRO A 236 -4.76 -3.64 4.21
N LEU A 237 -3.88 -3.07 5.05
CA LEU A 237 -3.21 -3.68 6.19
C LEU A 237 -3.96 -3.46 7.53
N ALA A 238 -5.18 -2.93 7.53
CA ALA A 238 -5.95 -2.70 8.76
C ALA A 238 -6.10 -3.97 9.62
N PHE A 239 -6.14 -5.15 9.00
CA PHE A 239 -6.16 -6.44 9.71
C PHE A 239 -4.81 -6.84 10.31
N SER A 240 -3.67 -6.40 9.75
CA SER A 240 -2.35 -6.67 10.35
C SER A 240 -2.12 -5.82 11.59
N LEU A 241 -2.87 -4.72 11.74
CA LEU A 241 -2.86 -3.83 12.91
C LEU A 241 -3.82 -4.29 14.03
N LEU A 242 -4.72 -5.25 13.74
CA LEU A 242 -5.60 -5.82 14.76
C LEU A 242 -4.89 -6.94 15.53
N PRO A 243 -5.23 -7.16 16.83
CA PRO A 243 -4.70 -8.28 17.60
C PRO A 243 -4.94 -9.60 16.85
N ARG A 244 -3.85 -10.28 16.46
CA ARG A 244 -3.94 -11.55 15.74
C ARG A 244 -4.71 -12.56 16.60
N LEU A 245 -5.60 -13.31 15.97
CA LEU A 245 -6.36 -14.39 16.61
C LEU A 245 -5.57 -15.69 16.75
N ALA A 246 -4.31 -15.71 16.28
CA ALA A 246 -3.42 -16.85 16.38
C ALA A 246 -2.88 -16.97 17.81
N THR A 247 -3.01 -18.17 18.39
CA THR A 247 -2.45 -18.52 19.70
C THR A 247 -1.00 -18.94 19.57
N ALA A 248 -0.23 -18.93 20.67
CA ALA A 248 1.16 -19.43 20.68
C ALA A 248 1.29 -20.87 20.13
N LYS A 249 0.26 -21.70 20.34
CA LYS A 249 0.18 -23.07 19.80
C LYS A 249 0.04 -23.11 18.27
N ASP A 250 -0.59 -22.10 17.69
CA ASP A 250 -0.76 -21.98 16.24
C ASP A 250 0.56 -21.60 15.57
N LEU A 251 1.31 -20.67 16.18
CA LEU A 251 2.67 -20.30 15.77
C LEU A 251 3.60 -21.52 15.74
N GLN A 252 3.52 -22.34 16.79
CA GLN A 252 4.32 -23.56 16.90
C GLN A 252 3.95 -24.63 15.85
N THR A 253 2.67 -24.70 15.46
CA THR A 253 2.19 -25.65 14.45
C THR A 253 2.67 -25.28 13.04
N VAL A 254 2.56 -23.99 12.67
CA VAL A 254 3.04 -23.48 11.38
C VAL A 254 4.55 -23.60 11.30
N PHE A 255 5.27 -23.29 12.38
CA PHE A 255 6.71 -23.51 12.45
C PHE A 255 7.08 -24.97 12.23
N HIS A 256 6.38 -25.90 12.87
CA HIS A 256 6.61 -27.32 12.64
C HIS A 256 6.44 -27.67 11.16
N TRP A 257 5.38 -27.20 10.48
CA TRP A 257 5.16 -27.49 9.07
C TRP A 257 6.24 -26.93 8.14
N LEU A 258 6.72 -25.72 8.40
CA LEU A 258 7.76 -25.08 7.59
C LEU A 258 9.14 -25.74 7.76
N VAL A 259 9.40 -26.29 8.95
CA VAL A 259 10.67 -26.94 9.28
C VAL A 259 10.62 -28.45 9.03
N SER A 260 9.45 -29.07 8.88
CA SER A 260 9.31 -30.51 8.62
C SER A 260 9.48 -30.87 7.14
N GLY A 261 10.58 -30.47 6.52
CA GLY A 261 11.03 -31.08 5.26
C GLY A 261 11.45 -32.54 5.49
N PRO A 262 11.42 -33.42 4.46
CA PRO A 262 11.80 -34.84 4.60
C PRO A 262 13.24 -35.05 5.11
N GLU A 263 14.08 -34.01 5.06
CA GLU A 263 15.48 -34.01 5.49
C GLU A 263 15.68 -33.90 7.02
N LEU A 264 14.61 -33.70 7.81
CA LEU A 264 14.69 -33.44 9.26
C LEU A 264 14.17 -34.59 10.16
N GLN A 265 14.01 -35.80 9.62
CA GLN A 265 13.44 -36.95 10.35
C GLN A 265 14.31 -37.49 11.51
N ASP A 266 15.59 -37.11 11.62
CA ASP A 266 16.53 -37.65 12.62
C ASP A 266 16.97 -36.66 13.71
N GLN A 267 16.29 -35.52 13.90
CA GLN A 267 16.61 -34.59 14.98
C GLN A 267 15.68 -34.73 16.20
N PRO A 268 16.21 -34.58 17.44
CA PRO A 268 15.44 -34.78 18.67
C PRO A 268 14.27 -33.79 18.80
N ALA A 269 13.20 -34.25 19.46
CA ALA A 269 11.84 -33.69 19.49
C ALA A 269 11.65 -32.26 20.08
N ALA A 270 12.70 -31.47 20.21
CA ALA A 270 12.63 -30.09 20.69
C ALA A 270 13.40 -29.18 19.73
N LEU A 271 12.72 -28.75 18.66
CA LEU A 271 13.17 -27.59 17.90
C LEU A 271 13.20 -26.36 18.84
N PRO A 272 14.25 -25.52 18.78
CA PRO A 272 14.30 -24.32 19.60
C PRO A 272 13.10 -23.41 19.27
N ALA A 273 12.55 -22.75 20.29
CA ALA A 273 11.57 -21.71 20.06
C ALA A 273 12.18 -20.65 19.15
N LEU A 274 11.54 -20.38 18.02
CA LEU A 274 11.91 -19.24 17.19
C LEU A 274 11.95 -17.97 18.06
N PRO A 275 12.95 -17.10 17.88
CA PRO A 275 12.84 -15.73 18.34
C PRO A 275 11.52 -15.16 17.83
N VAL A 276 10.77 -14.52 18.72
CA VAL A 276 9.43 -14.01 18.45
C VAL A 276 9.42 -13.20 17.15
N GLU A 277 10.47 -12.43 16.90
CA GLU A 277 10.61 -11.53 15.76
C GLU A 277 10.68 -12.28 14.40
N LEU A 278 11.31 -13.47 14.37
CA LEU A 278 11.38 -14.29 13.15
C LEU A 278 10.10 -15.13 12.96
N ALA A 279 9.50 -15.63 14.04
CA ALA A 279 8.20 -16.27 14.00
C ALA A 279 7.12 -15.30 13.52
N GLU A 280 7.17 -14.05 13.96
CA GLU A 280 6.28 -12.96 13.55
C GLU A 280 6.38 -12.69 12.05
N ARG A 281 7.59 -12.63 11.51
CA ARG A 281 7.85 -12.36 10.08
C ARG A 281 7.49 -13.52 9.17
N ILE A 282 7.81 -14.76 9.58
CA ILE A 282 7.37 -15.99 8.91
C ILE A 282 5.84 -16.10 8.95
N MET A 283 5.20 -15.69 10.05
CA MET A 283 3.74 -15.68 10.17
C MET A 283 3.10 -14.50 9.43
N ASP A 284 3.80 -13.39 9.22
CA ASP A 284 3.35 -12.34 8.31
C ASP A 284 3.32 -12.82 6.86
N GLU A 285 4.36 -13.52 6.42
CA GLU A 285 4.38 -14.15 5.09
C GLU A 285 3.42 -15.37 5.02
N ALA A 286 3.25 -16.14 6.09
CA ALA A 286 2.34 -17.29 6.15
C ALA A 286 0.87 -16.91 6.40
N CYS A 287 0.57 -15.72 6.93
CA CYS A 287 -0.77 -15.12 6.97
C CYS A 287 -1.37 -14.96 5.56
N TYR A 288 -0.54 -15.01 4.51
CA TYR A 288 -0.97 -15.08 3.13
C TYR A 288 -1.31 -16.48 2.63
N TRP A 289 -1.02 -17.57 3.37
CA TRP A 289 -0.91 -18.90 2.76
C TRP A 289 -1.97 -19.96 3.07
N GLN A 290 -2.91 -19.79 4.01
CA GLN A 290 -4.04 -20.74 4.11
C GLN A 290 -5.34 -20.07 4.57
N GLY A 291 -6.34 -20.04 3.69
CA GLY A 291 -7.74 -19.73 4.05
C GLY A 291 -8.20 -18.28 3.84
N VAL A 292 -7.33 -17.37 3.39
CA VAL A 292 -7.72 -15.99 3.08
C VAL A 292 -8.35 -15.93 1.69
N GLN A 293 -9.69 -16.00 1.62
CA GLN A 293 -10.40 -15.48 0.45
C GLN A 293 -10.56 -13.96 0.62
N HIS A 294 -9.74 -13.19 -0.10
CA HIS A 294 -10.02 -11.77 -0.30
C HIS A 294 -11.33 -11.64 -1.09
N THR A 295 -12.38 -11.13 -0.46
CA THR A 295 -13.52 -10.61 -1.21
C THR A 295 -13.14 -9.26 -1.77
N LYS A 296 -13.23 -9.14 -3.11
CA LYS A 296 -13.12 -7.92 -3.90
C LYS A 296 -13.51 -6.65 -3.13
N ARG A 297 -12.64 -5.63 -3.17
CA ARG A 297 -13.01 -4.22 -2.95
C ARG A 297 -14.19 -3.90 -3.86
N SER A 298 -15.40 -3.83 -3.31
CA SER A 298 -16.63 -3.66 -4.09
C SER A 298 -17.32 -2.40 -3.60
N HIS A 299 -17.56 -1.45 -4.49
CA HIS A 299 -18.42 -0.31 -4.19
C HIS A 299 -19.88 -0.80 -4.11
N PHE A 300 -20.58 -0.42 -3.04
CA PHE A 300 -22.00 -0.76 -2.86
C PHE A 300 -22.86 0.45 -3.20
N HIS A 301 -23.79 0.28 -4.14
CA HIS A 301 -24.84 1.26 -4.42
C HIS A 301 -26.18 0.69 -3.95
N ASP A 302 -26.99 1.56 -3.32
CA ASP A 302 -28.31 1.23 -2.81
C ASP A 302 -29.22 0.70 -3.94
N GLY A 303 -30.06 -0.30 -3.62
CA GLY A 303 -31.10 -0.82 -4.51
C GLY A 303 -30.80 -2.10 -5.31
N THR A 304 -29.63 -2.74 -5.16
CA THR A 304 -29.40 -4.07 -5.75
C THR A 304 -29.32 -5.15 -4.67
N THR A 305 -30.20 -6.16 -4.77
CA THR A 305 -30.20 -7.39 -3.95
C THR A 305 -28.96 -8.27 -4.13
N ASN A 306 -27.95 -7.81 -4.90
CA ASN A 306 -26.68 -8.48 -5.18
C ASN A 306 -25.51 -7.98 -4.29
N GLY A 307 -25.76 -7.14 -3.29
CA GLY A 307 -24.73 -6.46 -2.48
C GLY A 307 -24.17 -7.21 -1.25
N ALA A 308 -24.25 -8.54 -1.17
CA ALA A 308 -23.74 -9.29 -0.02
C ALA A 308 -22.27 -9.70 -0.19
N LEU A 309 -21.39 -9.36 0.77
CA LEU A 309 -20.06 -9.96 0.80
C LEU A 309 -20.14 -11.40 1.24
N THR A 310 -19.77 -12.31 0.35
CA THR A 310 -19.86 -13.74 0.59
C THR A 310 -18.47 -14.36 0.57
N VAL A 311 -18.10 -15.03 1.66
CA VAL A 311 -16.94 -15.93 1.69
C VAL A 311 -17.44 -17.36 1.82
N THR A 312 -16.84 -18.26 1.05
CA THR A 312 -17.09 -19.70 1.19
C THR A 312 -16.07 -20.30 2.14
N VAL A 313 -16.53 -21.05 3.14
CA VAL A 313 -15.65 -21.72 4.11
C VAL A 313 -14.69 -22.66 3.36
N PRO A 314 -13.36 -22.44 3.44
CA PRO A 314 -12.37 -23.13 2.62
C PRO A 314 -12.19 -24.60 3.05
N GLN A 315 -11.47 -25.36 2.23
CA GLN A 315 -11.01 -26.71 2.53
C GLN A 315 -9.56 -26.66 3.02
N GLY A 316 -9.18 -27.48 4.02
CA GLY A 316 -7.78 -27.59 4.45
C GLY A 316 -6.92 -28.26 3.37
N ILE A 317 -5.61 -27.97 3.33
CA ILE A 317 -4.70 -28.47 2.29
C ILE A 317 -4.69 -30.01 2.19
N ALA A 318 -4.83 -30.72 3.31
CA ALA A 318 -4.91 -32.19 3.36
C ALA A 318 -6.33 -32.75 3.11
N GLY A 319 -7.28 -31.91 2.67
CA GLY A 319 -8.67 -32.30 2.46
C GLY A 319 -9.54 -32.36 3.74
N ASN A 320 -8.94 -32.10 4.90
CA ASN A 320 -9.59 -32.15 6.21
C ASN A 320 -10.58 -30.99 6.46
N SER A 321 -11.47 -31.18 7.45
CA SER A 321 -12.44 -30.17 7.87
C SER A 321 -11.77 -29.03 8.62
N VAL A 322 -11.92 -27.82 8.10
CA VAL A 322 -11.44 -26.56 8.69
C VAL A 322 -12.29 -26.18 9.89
N ARG A 323 -11.66 -25.81 11.03
CA ARG A 323 -12.37 -25.17 12.14
C ARG A 323 -12.26 -23.65 12.04
N VAL A 324 -13.39 -22.97 11.97
CA VAL A 324 -13.45 -21.50 12.03
C VAL A 324 -13.25 -21.04 13.48
N LYS A 325 -12.28 -20.17 13.72
CA LYS A 325 -11.93 -19.60 15.04
C LYS A 325 -12.60 -18.27 15.32
N ALA A 326 -12.79 -17.46 14.29
CA ALA A 326 -13.57 -16.24 14.36
C ALA A 326 -13.98 -15.82 12.96
N ILE A 327 -14.96 -14.93 12.91
CA ILE A 327 -15.34 -14.18 11.73
C ILE A 327 -15.08 -12.72 12.04
N GLN A 328 -14.23 -12.05 11.26
CA GLN A 328 -14.00 -10.62 11.41
C GLN A 328 -14.55 -9.88 10.20
N VAL A 329 -15.25 -8.77 10.45
CA VAL A 329 -15.84 -7.91 9.43
C VAL A 329 -15.38 -6.49 9.68
N LEU A 330 -14.80 -5.85 8.67
CA LEU A 330 -14.39 -4.46 8.72
C LEU A 330 -15.22 -3.61 7.73
N ARG A 331 -15.72 -2.47 8.20
CA ARG A 331 -16.48 -1.50 7.39
C ARG A 331 -15.89 -0.10 7.57
N ASP A 332 -15.74 0.62 6.45
CA ASP A 332 -15.62 2.08 6.43
C ASP A 332 -17.03 2.68 6.57
N GLU A 333 -17.23 3.54 7.57
CA GLU A 333 -18.53 4.18 7.78
C GLU A 333 -18.89 5.23 6.73
N LYS A 334 -17.96 5.60 5.81
CA LYS A 334 -18.16 6.50 4.65
C LYS A 334 -19.47 7.30 4.65
N HIS A 335 -19.50 8.40 5.40
CA HIS A 335 -20.44 9.50 5.18
C HIS A 335 -19.70 10.84 5.33
N TRP A 336 -18.96 11.23 4.29
CA TRP A 336 -18.31 12.56 4.24
C TRP A 336 -19.30 13.70 3.91
N LEU A 337 -20.55 13.34 3.54
CA LEU A 337 -21.59 14.29 3.14
C LEU A 337 -22.80 14.32 4.09
N ASP A 338 -22.87 13.42 5.08
CA ASP A 338 -23.92 13.49 6.10
C ASP A 338 -23.35 13.78 7.48
N PRO A 339 -24.00 14.67 8.25
CA PRO A 339 -23.56 15.05 9.59
C PRO A 339 -23.55 13.84 10.54
N PRO A 340 -22.86 13.93 11.71
CA PRO A 340 -22.58 12.82 12.63
C PRO A 340 -23.80 12.22 13.37
N TYR A 341 -25.01 12.37 12.84
CA TYR A 341 -26.26 11.96 13.47
C TYR A 341 -26.87 10.72 12.80
N SER A 342 -26.20 9.59 12.92
CA SER A 342 -26.89 8.30 12.85
C SER A 342 -26.20 7.28 13.74
N THR A 343 -26.62 7.23 15.00
CA THR A 343 -26.23 6.17 15.94
C THR A 343 -26.79 4.78 15.56
N ASN A 344 -27.57 4.69 14.48
CA ASN A 344 -28.34 3.51 14.08
C ASN A 344 -27.66 2.62 13.01
N GLY A 345 -26.48 3.00 12.48
CA GLY A 345 -25.76 2.27 11.42
C GLY A 345 -24.72 1.22 11.87
N LYS A 346 -24.60 0.97 13.18
CA LYS A 346 -23.49 0.19 13.79
C LYS A 346 -23.66 -1.32 13.76
N THR A 347 -24.72 -1.83 13.12
CA THR A 347 -25.02 -3.26 13.08
C THR A 347 -24.55 -3.91 11.78
N PHE A 348 -24.06 -5.13 11.89
CA PHE A 348 -23.72 -6.00 10.78
C PHE A 348 -24.67 -7.19 10.82
N ASP A 349 -25.39 -7.40 9.73
CA ASP A 349 -26.22 -8.57 9.57
C ASP A 349 -25.36 -9.68 8.95
N LEU A 350 -25.04 -10.69 9.75
CA LEU A 350 -24.30 -11.86 9.30
C LEU A 350 -25.26 -13.02 9.09
N VAL A 351 -25.30 -13.54 7.87
CA VAL A 351 -26.12 -14.67 7.46
C VAL A 351 -25.21 -15.82 7.03
N VAL A 352 -25.37 -16.99 7.65
CA VAL A 352 -24.66 -18.21 7.24
C VAL A 352 -25.62 -19.13 6.52
N ARG A 353 -25.24 -19.57 5.32
CA ARG A 353 -25.97 -20.53 4.50
C ARG A 353 -25.17 -21.82 4.36
N ASP A 354 -25.84 -22.95 4.35
CA ASP A 354 -25.20 -24.22 4.00
C ASP A 354 -24.94 -24.34 2.48
N LYS A 355 -24.39 -25.48 2.04
CA LYS A 355 -24.12 -25.76 0.62
C LYS A 355 -25.38 -25.72 -0.27
N GLY A 356 -26.55 -25.95 0.30
CA GLY A 356 -27.84 -25.90 -0.41
C GLY A 356 -28.48 -24.51 -0.40
N GLY A 357 -27.80 -23.50 0.16
CA GLY A 357 -28.31 -22.13 0.26
C GLY A 357 -29.27 -21.88 1.42
N VAL A 358 -29.53 -22.90 2.26
CA VAL A 358 -30.44 -22.79 3.42
C VAL A 358 -29.77 -21.99 4.52
N VAL A 359 -30.47 -20.98 5.04
CA VAL A 359 -29.99 -20.20 6.19
C VAL A 359 -29.91 -21.11 7.42
N ARG A 360 -28.72 -21.23 7.99
CA ARG A 360 -28.46 -22.02 9.20
C ARG A 360 -28.26 -21.15 10.43
N TYR A 361 -27.89 -19.89 10.24
CA TYR A 361 -27.64 -18.96 11.32
C TYR A 361 -27.71 -17.53 10.81
N GLU A 362 -28.25 -16.65 11.64
CA GLU A 362 -28.34 -15.21 11.38
C GLU A 362 -28.09 -14.47 12.69
N CYS A 363 -27.26 -13.44 12.65
CA CYS A 363 -27.12 -12.53 13.78
C CYS A 363 -26.83 -11.10 13.35
N ALA A 364 -27.45 -10.16 14.06
CA ALA A 364 -27.00 -8.78 14.08
C ALA A 364 -25.88 -8.65 15.12
N ALA A 365 -24.73 -8.12 14.70
CA ALA A 365 -23.60 -7.86 15.57
C ALA A 365 -23.26 -6.37 15.57
N ASN A 366 -23.12 -5.79 16.75
CA ASN A 366 -22.67 -4.41 16.88
C ASN A 366 -21.17 -4.33 16.63
N ALA A 367 -20.75 -3.42 15.75
CA ALA A 367 -19.33 -3.11 15.63
C ALA A 367 -18.82 -2.37 16.85
N THR A 368 -17.57 -2.67 17.17
CA THR A 368 -16.71 -1.81 17.96
C THR A 368 -15.92 -0.92 17.02
N PHE A 369 -15.82 0.35 17.38
CA PHE A 369 -14.94 1.29 16.72
C PHE A 369 -13.48 0.87 16.94
N VAL A 370 -12.71 0.77 15.85
CA VAL A 370 -11.27 0.46 15.89
C VAL A 370 -10.46 1.75 15.77
N ASP A 371 -10.91 2.66 14.92
CA ASP A 371 -10.30 3.95 14.64
C ASP A 371 -11.36 4.87 14.00
N SER A 372 -11.02 6.16 13.84
CA SER A 372 -11.80 7.29 13.31
C SER A 372 -12.97 6.97 12.37
N ASN A 373 -12.78 6.07 11.39
CA ASN A 373 -13.82 5.68 10.42
C ASN A 373 -14.04 4.16 10.31
N LEU A 374 -13.35 3.36 11.13
CA LEU A 374 -13.33 1.90 11.01
C LEU A 374 -14.16 1.22 12.08
N ASN A 375 -15.16 0.49 11.60
CA ASN A 375 -16.01 -0.38 12.40
C ASN A 375 -15.57 -1.85 12.23
N LEU A 376 -15.21 -2.50 13.34
CA LEU A 376 -14.88 -3.93 13.37
C LEU A 376 -15.91 -4.71 14.17
N VAL A 377 -16.38 -5.79 13.57
CA VAL A 377 -17.04 -6.87 14.29
C VAL A 377 -16.09 -8.05 14.35
N THR A 378 -15.90 -8.62 15.55
CA THR A 378 -15.24 -9.93 15.71
C THR A 378 -16.21 -10.91 16.36
N ILE A 379 -16.72 -11.85 15.56
CA ILE A 379 -17.61 -12.92 16.01
C ILE A 379 -16.76 -14.12 16.40
N ARG A 380 -16.81 -14.54 17.67
CA ARG A 380 -16.01 -15.65 18.22
C ARG A 380 -16.90 -16.79 18.73
N PRO A 381 -16.40 -18.04 18.80
CA PRO A 381 -17.11 -19.16 19.39
C PRO A 381 -17.61 -18.96 20.82
N ALA A 382 -16.94 -18.08 21.60
CA ALA A 382 -17.33 -17.78 22.97
C ALA A 382 -18.66 -17.00 23.03
N SER A 383 -18.88 -16.07 22.11
CA SER A 383 -20.14 -15.30 22.00
C SER A 383 -21.14 -15.95 21.04
N HIS A 384 -20.66 -16.72 20.07
CA HIS A 384 -21.47 -17.38 19.05
C HIS A 384 -21.01 -18.83 18.82
N PRO A 385 -21.46 -19.79 19.65
CA PRO A 385 -21.02 -21.19 19.61
C PRO A 385 -21.21 -21.87 18.25
N PHE A 386 -22.16 -21.40 17.45
CA PHE A 386 -22.45 -21.87 16.09
C PHE A 386 -21.24 -21.80 15.15
N ILE A 387 -20.28 -20.89 15.38
CA ILE A 387 -19.04 -20.82 14.58
C ILE A 387 -18.31 -22.17 14.54
N ARG A 388 -18.36 -22.96 15.63
CA ARG A 388 -17.75 -24.31 15.69
C ARG A 388 -18.45 -25.33 14.76
N GLN A 389 -19.64 -25.01 14.27
CA GLN A 389 -20.48 -25.85 13.43
C GLN A 389 -20.32 -25.56 11.94
N LEU A 390 -19.60 -24.50 11.57
CA LEU A 390 -19.31 -24.20 10.16
C LEU A 390 -18.58 -25.37 9.49
N ARG A 391 -18.92 -25.61 8.22
CA ARG A 391 -18.39 -26.72 7.41
C ARG A 391 -17.91 -26.20 6.07
N LYS A 392 -17.03 -26.97 5.43
CA LYS A 392 -16.59 -26.75 4.04
C LYS A 392 -17.77 -26.41 3.13
N GLY A 393 -17.61 -25.38 2.30
CA GLY A 393 -18.59 -25.02 1.27
C GLY A 393 -19.83 -24.30 1.79
N TRP A 394 -19.94 -24.07 3.11
CA TRP A 394 -20.94 -23.16 3.64
C TRP A 394 -20.54 -21.73 3.30
N GLN A 395 -21.52 -20.86 3.10
CA GLN A 395 -21.32 -19.46 2.76
C GLN A 395 -21.59 -18.60 3.97
N VAL A 396 -20.64 -17.73 4.29
CA VAL A 396 -20.80 -16.67 5.28
C VAL A 396 -21.03 -15.38 4.50
N GLN A 397 -22.20 -14.79 4.70
CA GLN A 397 -22.62 -13.55 4.05
C GLN A 397 -22.68 -12.43 5.07
N VAL A 398 -22.15 -11.28 4.71
CA VAL A 398 -22.33 -10.02 5.44
C VAL A 398 -23.19 -9.10 4.60
N LEU A 399 -24.24 -8.59 5.22
CA LEU A 399 -25.16 -7.62 4.63
C LEU A 399 -24.99 -6.25 5.31
N PRO A 400 -25.15 -5.15 4.56
CA PRO A 400 -25.38 -3.84 5.17
C PRO A 400 -26.68 -3.87 5.98
N SER A 401 -26.66 -3.38 7.22
CA SER A 401 -27.90 -3.18 7.99
C SER A 401 -28.79 -2.18 7.26
N LYS A 402 -30.12 -2.33 7.36
CA LYS A 402 -31.09 -1.46 6.67
C LYS A 402 -30.73 0.03 6.82
N SER A 403 -30.62 0.71 5.67
CA SER A 403 -30.36 2.14 5.43
C SER A 403 -28.99 2.70 5.86
N PHE A 404 -28.21 3.12 4.86
CA PHE A 404 -27.65 4.46 4.63
C PHE A 404 -26.28 4.37 3.95
N GLY A 405 -26.14 5.12 2.84
CA GLY A 405 -24.85 5.47 2.23
C GLY A 405 -24.05 4.33 1.61
N ILE A 406 -23.10 4.71 0.76
CA ILE A 406 -22.12 3.81 0.13
C ILE A 406 -21.23 3.23 1.25
N SER A 407 -21.65 2.14 1.88
CA SER A 407 -20.90 1.48 2.94
C SER A 407 -19.89 0.53 2.31
N LEU A 408 -18.59 0.85 2.41
CA LEU A 408 -17.53 -0.01 1.90
C LEU A 408 -17.22 -1.06 2.97
N ILE A 409 -17.69 -2.29 2.75
CA ILE A 409 -17.24 -3.43 3.54
C ILE A 409 -16.05 -4.02 2.79
N GLU A 410 -14.92 -4.19 3.47
CA GLU A 410 -13.66 -4.47 2.76
C GLU A 410 -13.14 -5.88 2.91
N SER A 411 -13.41 -6.57 4.01
CA SER A 411 -12.97 -7.96 4.14
C SER A 411 -13.66 -8.73 5.25
N LEU A 412 -13.72 -10.03 5.01
CA LEU A 412 -14.31 -11.05 5.85
C LEU A 412 -13.23 -12.10 6.12
N TYR A 413 -12.70 -12.12 7.35
CA TYR A 413 -11.67 -13.09 7.74
C TYR A 413 -12.30 -14.33 8.36
N LEU A 414 -11.92 -15.51 7.88
CA LEU A 414 -12.21 -16.79 8.49
C LEU A 414 -10.90 -17.39 9.01
N GLY A 415 -10.69 -17.32 10.33
CA GLY A 415 -9.54 -17.98 10.95
C GLY A 415 -9.70 -19.49 10.88
N ALA A 416 -9.02 -20.12 9.92
CA ALA A 416 -9.17 -21.52 9.55
C ALA A 416 -7.90 -22.30 9.91
N PHE A 417 -8.03 -23.41 10.64
CA PHE A 417 -6.98 -24.43 10.79
C PHE A 417 -7.54 -25.79 10.41
#